data_AF-A0A2V8KT71-F1
#
_entry.id   AF-A0A2V8KT71-F1
#
_cell.length_a   1.000
_cell.length_b   1.000
_cell.length_c   1.000
_cell.angle_alpha   90.00
_cell.angle_beta   90.00
_cell.angle_gamma   90.00
#
_symmetry.space_group_name_H-M   'P 1'
#
loop_
_entity.id
_entity.type
_entity.pdbx_description
1 polymer ?
#
loop_
_entity_poly.entity_id
_entity_poly.type
_entity_poly.pdbx_seq_one_letter_code
_entity_poly.pdbx_strand_id
1 'polypeptide(L)'
;DEKYWRAQFQKARDEVKKAEEKAQLLDLRLKDLNTQLLRQSDIYAREYRLGPEIADTQKQLDEARKEVDQAKKKLTDLEDELRRSGGLPGWAR
;
A
#
# COMPACT_ATOMS: atom_id res chain seq x y z
N ASP A 1 10.10 -9.31 25.97
CA ASP A 1 11.56 -9.05 25.94
C ASP A 1 11.91 -8.24 24.70
N GLU A 2 13.08 -7.60 24.65
CA GLU A 2 13.47 -6.69 23.56
C GLU A 2 13.42 -7.35 22.18
N LYS A 3 13.84 -8.62 22.08
CA LYS A 3 13.88 -9.35 20.81
C LYS A 3 12.49 -9.54 20.23
N TYR A 4 11.50 -9.85 21.07
CA TYR A 4 10.10 -9.91 20.66
C TYR A 4 9.64 -8.59 20.03
N TRP A 5 9.85 -7.48 20.73
CA TRP A 5 9.41 -6.17 20.26
C TRP A 5 10.08 -5.76 18.96
N ARG A 6 11.41 -5.88 18.87
CA ARG A 6 12.15 -5.59 17.62
C ARG A 6 11.62 -6.40 16.44
N ALA A 7 11.31 -7.69 16.64
CA ALA A 7 10.74 -8.54 15.59
C ALA A 7 9.34 -8.07 15.15
N GLN A 8 8.48 -7.67 16.09
CA GLN A 8 7.15 -7.13 15.76
C GLN A 8 7.24 -5.82 14.99
N PHE A 9 8.10 -4.89 15.43
CA PHE A 9 8.30 -3.61 14.73
C PHE A 9 8.90 -3.79 13.34
N GLN A 10 9.87 -4.70 13.19
CA GLN A 10 10.42 -5.02 11.87
C GLN A 10 9.32 -5.55 10.94
N LYS A 11 8.52 -6.52 11.41
CA LYS A 11 7.43 -7.08 10.63
C LYS A 11 6.40 -6.01 10.23
N ALA A 12 6.00 -5.15 11.16
CA ALA A 12 5.04 -4.07 10.89
C ALA A 12 5.56 -3.09 9.83
N ARG A 13 6.85 -2.72 9.88
CA ARG A 13 7.47 -1.88 8.84
C ARG A 13 7.57 -2.57 7.50
N ASP A 14 7.89 -3.85 7.48
CA ASP A 14 7.92 -4.64 6.24
C ASP A 14 6.51 -4.72 5.62
N GLU A 15 5.45 -4.84 6.43
CA GLU A 15 4.07 -4.76 5.97
C GLU A 15 3.72 -3.38 5.39
N VAL A 16 4.10 -2.29 6.06
CA VAL A 16 3.93 -0.92 5.53
C VAL A 16 4.64 -0.77 4.19
N LYS A 17 5.91 -1.16 4.12
CA LYS A 17 6.72 -1.06 2.90
C LYS A 17 6.09 -1.82 1.74
N LYS A 18 5.66 -3.08 1.97
CA LYS A 18 4.99 -3.89 0.95
C LYS A 18 3.68 -3.26 0.46
N ALA A 19 2.89 -2.70 1.37
CA ALA A 19 1.65 -2.02 1.00
C ALA A 19 1.93 -0.76 0.18
N GLU A 20 2.94 0.02 0.54
CA GLU A 20 3.36 1.22 -0.20
C GLU A 20 3.88 0.87 -1.59
N GLU A 21 4.73 -0.16 -1.70
CA GLU A 21 5.22 -0.67 -2.99
C GLU A 21 4.07 -1.14 -3.90
N LYS A 22 3.08 -1.87 -3.35
CA LYS A 22 1.88 -2.28 -4.10
C LYS A 22 1.09 -1.07 -4.62
N ALA A 23 0.84 -0.07 -3.76
CA ALA A 23 0.14 1.15 -4.16
C ALA A 23 0.92 1.92 -5.25
N GLN A 24 2.25 2.00 -5.14
CA GLN A 24 3.09 2.66 -6.13
C GLN A 24 3.05 1.94 -7.49
N LEU A 25 3.10 0.61 -7.50
CA LEU A 25 3.01 -0.17 -8.74
C LEU A 25 1.66 0.02 -9.44
N LEU A 26 0.56 0.07 -8.68
CA LEU A 26 -0.78 0.31 -9.22
C LEU A 26 -0.92 1.74 -9.78
N ASP A 27 -0.34 2.73 -9.10
CA ASP A 27 -0.30 4.12 -9.59
C ASP A 27 0.48 4.24 -10.91
N LEU A 28 1.63 3.57 -11.02
CA LEU A 28 2.40 3.51 -12.27
C LEU A 28 1.62 2.82 -13.39
N ARG A 29 0.96 1.70 -13.10
CA ARG A 29 0.11 0.99 -14.06
C ARG A 29 -1.06 1.86 -14.54
N LEU A 30 -1.71 2.57 -13.63
CA LEU A 30 -2.80 3.48 -13.97
C LEU A 30 -2.32 4.61 -14.90
N LYS A 31 -1.15 5.20 -14.63
CA LYS A 31 -0.54 6.22 -15.49
C LYS A 31 -0.21 5.67 -16.88
N ASP A 32 0.30 4.45 -16.95
CA ASP A 32 0.59 3.78 -18.21
C ASP A 32 -0.70 3.53 -19.02
N LEU A 33 -1.74 2.95 -18.41
CA LEU A 33 -3.03 2.72 -19.07
C LEU A 33 -3.68 4.02 -19.58
N ASN A 34 -3.63 5.10 -18.79
CA ASN A 34 -4.11 6.40 -19.23
C ASN A 34 -3.30 6.93 -20.43
N THR A 35 -1.98 6.73 -20.43
CA THR A 35 -1.12 7.09 -21.57
C THR A 35 -1.47 6.28 -22.83
N GLN A 36 -1.75 4.98 -22.67
CA GLN A 36 -2.22 4.12 -23.77
C GLN A 36 -3.57 4.58 -24.31
N LEU A 37 -4.52 4.94 -23.43
CA LEU A 37 -5.85 5.42 -23.82
C LEU A 37 -5.80 6.70 -24.66
N LEU A 38 -4.89 7.62 -24.32
CA LEU A 38 -4.67 8.86 -25.07
C LEU A 38 -4.11 8.61 -26.47
N ARG A 39 -3.31 7.55 -26.65
CA ARG A 39 -2.71 7.17 -27.93
C ARG A 39 -3.59 6.25 -28.77
N GLN A 40 -4.61 5.65 -28.19
CA GLN A 40 -5.47 4.69 -28.86
C GLN A 40 -6.55 5.39 -29.69
N SER A 41 -6.60 5.11 -30.99
CA SER A 41 -7.62 5.63 -31.92
C SER A 41 -8.80 4.70 -32.13
N ASP A 42 -8.61 3.38 -31.92
CA ASP A 42 -9.68 2.39 -32.05
C ASP A 42 -10.67 2.50 -30.88
N ILE A 43 -11.92 2.90 -31.18
CA ILE A 43 -13.00 3.08 -30.20
C ILE A 43 -13.28 1.79 -29.44
N TYR A 44 -13.30 0.64 -30.13
CA TYR A 44 -13.58 -0.64 -29.49
C TYR A 44 -12.51 -0.98 -28.45
N ALA A 45 -11.25 -0.80 -28.79
CA ALA A 45 -10.15 -1.02 -27.85
C ALA A 45 -10.17 -0.03 -26.67
N ARG A 46 -10.64 1.20 -26.87
CA ARG A 46 -10.81 2.18 -25.78
C ARG A 46 -11.92 1.76 -24.82
N GLU A 47 -13.10 1.43 -25.36
CA GLU A 47 -14.30 1.19 -24.56
C GLU A 47 -14.31 -0.18 -23.90
N TYR A 48 -13.86 -1.23 -24.59
CA TYR A 48 -14.04 -2.62 -24.12
C TYR A 48 -12.78 -3.25 -23.53
N ARG A 49 -11.63 -2.55 -23.59
CA ARG A 49 -10.38 -3.01 -22.97
C ARG A 49 -9.81 -1.97 -22.01
N LEU A 50 -9.38 -0.82 -22.52
CA LEU A 50 -8.65 0.16 -21.73
C LEU A 50 -9.52 0.81 -20.64
N GLY A 51 -10.77 1.18 -20.95
CA GLY A 51 -11.71 1.73 -19.98
C GLY A 51 -11.92 0.83 -18.75
N PRO A 52 -12.33 -0.44 -18.95
CA PRO A 52 -12.46 -1.40 -17.85
C PRO A 52 -11.17 -1.63 -17.07
N GLU A 53 -10.02 -1.77 -17.74
CA GLU A 53 -8.73 -1.96 -17.06
C GLU A 53 -8.31 -0.75 -16.21
N ILE A 54 -8.59 0.47 -16.67
CA ILE A 54 -8.36 1.71 -15.91
C ILE A 54 -9.26 1.73 -14.68
N ALA A 55 -10.55 1.45 -14.85
CA ALA A 55 -11.50 1.45 -13.74
C ALA A 55 -11.14 0.41 -12.67
N ASP A 56 -10.75 -0.80 -13.10
CA ASP A 56 -10.31 -1.85 -12.20
C ASP A 56 -9.00 -1.50 -11.49
N THR A 57 -8.00 -0.99 -12.22
CA THR A 57 -6.72 -0.56 -11.63
C THR A 57 -6.92 0.59 -10.63
N GLN A 58 -7.82 1.53 -10.92
CA GLN A 58 -8.17 2.61 -10.00
C GLN A 58 -8.79 2.06 -8.70
N LYS A 59 -9.73 1.11 -8.82
CA LYS A 59 -10.34 0.46 -7.65
C LYS A 59 -9.28 -0.27 -6.81
N GLN A 60 -8.39 -1.04 -7.45
CA GLN A 60 -7.29 -1.72 -6.77
C GLN A 60 -6.35 -0.73 -6.08
N LEU A 61 -6.06 0.42 -6.71
CA LEU A 61 -5.22 1.46 -6.12
C LEU A 61 -5.87 2.06 -4.86
N ASP A 62 -7.17 2.31 -4.89
CA ASP A 62 -7.91 2.83 -3.74
C ASP A 62 -7.96 1.81 -2.58
N GLU A 63 -8.06 0.52 -2.89
CA GLU A 63 -7.94 -0.57 -1.91
C GLU A 63 -6.52 -0.64 -1.33
N ALA A 64 -5.48 -0.57 -2.18
CA ALA A 64 -4.09 -0.58 -1.74
C ALA A 64 -3.74 0.63 -0.85
N ARG A 65 -4.30 1.81 -1.14
CA ARG A 65 -4.14 2.99 -0.27
C ARG A 65 -4.75 2.77 1.11
N LYS A 66 -5.93 2.14 1.19
CA LYS A 66 -6.53 1.75 2.48
C LYS A 66 -5.66 0.72 3.21
N GLU A 67 -5.04 -0.22 2.51
CA GLU A 67 -4.09 -1.18 3.11
C GLU A 67 -2.87 -0.47 3.69
N VAL A 68 -2.32 0.55 3.00
CA VAL A 68 -1.23 1.39 3.51
C VAL A 68 -1.64 2.09 4.81
N ASP A 69 -2.80 2.72 4.83
CA ASP A 69 -3.31 3.43 6.02
C ASP A 69 -3.51 2.46 7.20
N GLN A 70 -4.04 1.27 6.93
CA GLN A 70 -4.19 0.22 7.95
C GLN A 70 -2.85 -0.28 8.47
N ALA A 71 -1.86 -0.49 7.60
CA ALA A 71 -0.52 -0.93 8.00
C ALA A 71 0.18 0.13 8.85
N LYS A 72 0.06 1.41 8.48
CA LYS A 72 0.58 2.55 9.27
C LYS A 72 -0.09 2.63 10.63
N LYS A 73 -1.41 2.46 10.67
CA LYS A 73 -2.16 2.41 11.92
C LYS A 73 -1.69 1.28 12.83
N LYS A 74 -1.49 0.07 12.30
CA LYS A 74 -0.95 -1.07 13.08
C LYS A 74 0.42 -0.75 13.68
N LEU A 75 1.28 -0.04 12.95
CA LEU A 75 2.58 0.39 13.46
C LEU A 75 2.42 1.35 14.65
N THR A 76 1.53 2.35 14.55
CA THR A 76 1.21 3.25 15.66
C THR A 76 0.59 2.51 16.84
N ASP A 77 -0.34 1.60 16.60
CA ASP A 77 -0.98 0.79 17.64
C ASP A 77 0.06 -0.07 18.39
N LEU A 78 1.09 -0.57 17.68
CA LEU A 78 2.20 -1.31 18.26
C LEU A 78 3.11 -0.43 19.12
N GLU A 79 3.33 0.84 18.75
CA GLU A 79 4.04 1.82 19.58
C GLU A 79 3.32 2.10 20.90
N ASP A 80 1.99 2.19 20.85
CA ASP A 80 1.16 2.37 22.03
C ASP A 80 1.15 1.11 22.92
N GLU A 81 1.13 -0.07 22.34
CA GLU A 81 1.24 -1.34 23.08
C GLU A 81 2.59 -1.46 23.79
N LEU A 82 3.68 -1.13 23.10
CA LEU A 82 5.03 -1.08 23.70
C LEU A 82 5.03 -0.15 24.93
N ARG A 83 4.47 1.06 24.79
CA ARG A 83 4.38 2.04 25.89
C ARG A 83 3.58 1.49 27.07
N ARG A 84 2.42 0.88 26.83
CA ARG A 84 1.57 0.29 27.87
C ARG A 84 2.23 -0.90 28.56
N SER A 85 3.05 -1.67 27.84
CA SER A 85 3.79 -2.80 28.39
C SER A 85 5.00 -2.39 29.26
N GLY A 86 5.31 -1.09 29.36
CA GLY A 86 6.51 -0.59 30.03
C GLY A 86 7.80 -0.85 29.25
N GLY A 87 7.70 -1.21 27.97
CA GLY A 87 8.85 -1.45 27.11
C GLY A 87 9.60 -0.14 26.79
N LEU A 88 10.91 -0.25 26.61
CA LEU A 88 11.74 0.91 26.33
C LEU A 88 11.52 1.39 24.89
N PRO A 89 11.43 2.71 24.62
CA PRO A 89 11.27 3.24 23.26
C PRO A 89 12.35 2.79 22.28
N GLY A 90 13.56 2.45 22.77
CA GLY A 90 14.64 1.91 21.94
C GLY A 90 14.34 0.56 21.29
N TRP A 91 13.38 -0.20 21.82
CA TRP A 91 12.96 -1.49 21.25
C TRP A 91 12.06 -1.35 20.03
N ALA A 92 11.49 -0.16 19.82
CA ALA A 92 10.74 0.18 18.62
C ALA A 92 11.63 0.52 17.41
N ARG A 93 12.96 0.59 17.59
CA ARG A 93 13.91 0.94 16.52
C ARG A 93 14.26 -0.24 15.64
#